data_AF-A0A967L3C0-F1
#
_entry.id   AF-A0A967L3C0-F1
#
_cell.length_a   1.000
_cell.length_b   1.000
_cell.length_c   1.000
_cell.angle_alpha   90.00
_cell.angle_beta   90.00
_cell.angle_gamma   90.00
#
_symmetry.space_group_name_H-M   'P 1'
#
loop_
_entity.id
_entity.type
_entity.pdbx_description
1 polymer ?
#
loop_
_entity_poly.entity_id
_entity_poly.type
_entity_poly.pdbx_seq_one_letter_code
_entity_poly.pdbx_strand_id
1 'polypeptide(L)'
;FNLVDGVFRLVIFLAYIWAISLWKEMGRVFQYHGAEHKSIFVFESGLPLIPEESQRFTTFHPRCGTSFLLLVMLTSIVVFSFLGRPETVGE
;
A
#
# COMPACT_ATOMS: atom_id res chain seq x y z
N PHE A 1 3.84 -23.91 -9.08
CA PHE A 1 2.59 -23.11 -9.12
C PHE A 1 2.61 -21.85 -8.22
N ASN A 2 3.47 -21.77 -7.19
CA ASN A 2 3.44 -20.67 -6.21
C ASN A 2 3.75 -19.28 -6.79
N LEU A 3 4.69 -19.17 -7.74
CA LEU A 3 5.00 -17.88 -8.38
C LEU A 3 3.81 -17.37 -9.21
N VAL A 4 3.20 -18.24 -10.01
CA VAL A 4 2.04 -17.89 -10.86
C VAL A 4 0.84 -17.49 -10.00
N ASP A 5 0.55 -18.25 -8.93
CA ASP A 5 -0.52 -17.91 -7.97
C ASP A 5 -0.26 -16.57 -7.27
N GLY A 6 0.99 -16.35 -6.85
CA GLY A 6 1.44 -15.10 -6.25
C GLY A 6 1.28 -13.89 -7.17
N VAL A 7 1.74 -14.01 -8.41
CA VAL A 7 1.60 -12.96 -9.44
C VAL A 7 0.12 -12.71 -9.74
N PHE A 8 -0.70 -13.77 -9.88
CA PHE A 8 -2.13 -13.64 -10.13
C PHE A 8 -2.84 -12.89 -9.00
N ARG A 9 -2.55 -13.21 -7.73
CA ARG A 9 -3.08 -12.50 -6.56
C ARG A 9 -2.64 -11.04 -6.52
N LEU A 10 -1.39 -10.74 -6.87
CA LEU A 10 -0.89 -9.36 -6.97
C LEU A 10 -1.64 -8.57 -8.05
N VAL A 11 -1.83 -9.16 -9.23
CA VAL A 11 -2.58 -8.52 -10.33
C VAL A 11 -4.02 -8.23 -9.91
N ILE A 12 -4.72 -9.18 -9.30
CA ILE A 12 -6.08 -8.97 -8.79
C ILE A 12 -6.11 -7.85 -7.75
N PHE A 13 -5.16 -7.83 -6.82
CA PHE A 13 -5.09 -6.79 -5.79
C PHE A 13 -4.89 -5.40 -6.39
N LEU A 14 -3.95 -5.25 -7.33
CA LEU A 14 -3.71 -3.97 -8.01
C LEU A 14 -4.90 -3.55 -8.87
N ALA A 15 -5.53 -4.49 -9.59
CA ALA A 15 -6.73 -4.24 -10.37
C ALA A 15 -7.90 -3.80 -9.48
N TYR A 16 -8.06 -4.38 -8.29
CA TYR A 16 -9.06 -3.98 -7.31
C TYR A 16 -8.85 -2.53 -6.85
N ILE A 17 -7.63 -2.17 -6.42
CA ILE A 17 -7.31 -0.80 -5.98
C ILE A 17 -7.55 0.21 -7.10
N TRP A 18 -7.16 -0.14 -8.33
CA TRP A 18 -7.40 0.70 -9.50
C TRP A 18 -8.90 0.85 -9.78
N ALA A 19 -9.68 -0.24 -9.79
CA ALA A 19 -11.11 -0.20 -10.06
C ALA A 19 -11.87 0.66 -9.04
N ILE A 20 -11.57 0.52 -7.75
CA ILE A 20 -12.23 1.35 -6.72
C ILE A 20 -11.86 2.83 -6.85
N SER A 21 -10.66 3.15 -7.34
CA SER A 21 -10.20 4.54 -7.54
C SER A 21 -11.03 5.31 -8.58
N LEU A 22 -11.68 4.60 -9.50
CA LEU A 22 -12.52 5.20 -10.54
C LEU A 22 -13.82 5.78 -9.96
N TRP A 23 -14.23 5.35 -8.76
CA TRP A 23 -15.39 5.88 -8.08
C TRP A 23 -15.05 7.21 -7.40
N LYS A 24 -15.79 8.28 -7.74
CA LYS A 24 -15.62 9.64 -7.20
C LYS A 24 -15.42 9.71 -5.69
N GLU A 25 -16.23 8.99 -4.91
CA GLU A 25 -16.13 9.02 -3.45
C GLU A 25 -14.82 8.38 -2.96
N MET A 26 -14.38 7.29 -3.60
CA MET A 26 -13.12 6.66 -3.26
C MET A 26 -11.92 7.54 -3.63
N GLY A 27 -11.99 8.23 -4.78
CA GLY A 27 -11.01 9.24 -5.16
C GLY A 27 -10.86 10.34 -4.10
N ARG A 28 -11.97 10.79 -3.50
CA ARG A 28 -11.97 11.74 -2.38
C ARG A 28 -11.32 11.15 -1.13
N VAL A 29 -11.60 9.90 -0.78
CA VAL A 29 -10.95 9.21 0.35
C VAL A 29 -9.43 9.13 0.14
N PHE A 30 -8.96 8.82 -1.06
CA PHE A 30 -7.53 8.79 -1.37
C PHE A 30 -6.88 10.17 -1.28
N GLN A 31 -7.59 11.24 -1.63
CA GLN A 31 -7.11 12.60 -1.42
C GLN A 31 -6.96 12.92 0.08
N TYR A 32 -7.93 12.53 0.92
CA TYR A 32 -7.82 12.73 2.37
C TYR A 32 -6.69 11.93 2.99
N HIS A 33 -6.52 10.67 2.58
CA HIS A 33 -5.40 9.85 3.03
C HIS A 33 -4.04 10.42 2.58
N GLY A 34 -3.95 10.95 1.35
CA GLY A 34 -2.75 11.66 0.90
C GLY A 34 -2.45 12.92 1.72
N ALA A 35 -3.50 13.65 2.14
CA ALA A 35 -3.36 14.82 3.01
C ALA A 35 -2.91 14.44 4.44
N GLU A 36 -3.36 13.30 4.96
CA GLU A 36 -2.89 12.72 6.22
C GLU A 36 -1.37 12.48 6.17
N HIS A 37 -0.89 11.78 5.14
CA HIS A 37 0.54 11.50 4.99
C HIS A 37 1.39 12.76 4.96
N LYS A 38 0.95 13.78 4.23
CA LYS A 38 1.61 15.09 4.16
C LYS A 38 1.66 15.78 5.52
N SER A 39 0.55 15.76 6.24
CA SER A 39 0.43 16.37 7.58
C SER A 39 1.33 15.67 8.60
N ILE A 40 1.41 14.34 8.53
CA ILE A 40 2.30 13.54 9.35
C ILE A 40 3.77 13.87 9.04
N PHE A 41 4.16 13.98 7.76
CA PHE A 41 5.52 14.37 7.40
C PHE A 41 5.94 15.73 7.97
N VAL A 42 5.04 16.72 7.92
CA VAL A 42 5.29 18.05 8.52
C VAL A 42 5.53 17.92 10.02
N PHE A 43 4.66 17.15 10.69
CA PHE A 43 4.77 16.90 12.12
C PHE A 43 6.09 16.20 12.48
N GLU A 44 6.48 15.16 11.74
CA GLU A 44 7.75 14.45 11.94
C GLU A 44 8.99 15.30 11.63
N SER A 45 8.84 16.27 10.74
CA SER A 45 9.91 17.22 10.41
C SER A 45 10.03 18.37 11.42
N GLY A 46 9.16 18.41 12.44
CA GLY A 46 9.13 19.48 13.44
C GLY A 46 8.73 20.86 12.88
N LEU A 47 8.07 20.87 11.71
CA LEU A 47 7.63 22.10 11.06
C LEU A 47 6.22 22.49 11.54
N PRO A 48 5.82 23.78 11.39
CA PRO A 48 4.47 24.21 11.71
C PRO A 48 3.42 23.43 10.90
N LEU A 49 2.41 22.86 11.57
CA LEU A 49 1.33 22.11 10.95
C LEU A 49 0.33 23.03 10.24
N ILE A 50 0.75 23.61 9.12
CA ILE A 50 -0.03 24.52 8.27
C ILE A 50 -0.12 23.98 6.85
N PRO A 51 -1.19 24.29 6.08
CA PRO A 51 -1.39 23.77 4.73
C PRO A 51 -0.21 24.02 3.79
N GLU A 52 0.48 25.14 3.94
CA GLU A 52 1.62 25.56 3.12
C GLU A 52 2.79 24.57 3.26
N GLU A 53 3.10 24.16 4.49
CA GLU A 53 4.16 23.18 4.76
C GLU A 53 3.73 21.77 4.33
N SER A 54 2.48 21.38 4.57
CA SER A 54 1.95 20.07 4.18
C SER A 54 2.02 19.83 2.68
N GLN A 55 1.78 20.86 1.86
CA GLN A 55 1.81 20.72 0.41
C GLN A 55 3.20 20.36 -0.15
N ARG A 56 4.27 20.70 0.57
CA ARG A 56 5.68 20.44 0.18
C ARG A 56 6.06 18.96 0.26
N PHE A 57 5.34 18.17 1.06
CA PHE A 57 5.64 16.75 1.25
C PHE A 57 4.93 15.84 0.25
N THR A 58 5.50 14.65 0.06
CA THR A 58 4.93 13.59 -0.79
C THR A 58 3.75 12.90 -0.13
N THR A 59 2.88 12.28 -0.91
CA THR A 59 1.82 11.39 -0.42
C THR A 59 2.34 9.97 -0.17
N PHE A 60 3.58 9.63 -0.52
CA PHE A 60 4.17 8.31 -0.27
C PHE A 60 4.83 8.25 1.10
N HIS A 61 4.07 7.84 2.12
CA HIS A 61 4.61 7.64 3.47
C HIS A 61 5.02 6.18 3.69
N PRO A 62 6.20 5.89 4.28
CA PRO A 62 6.65 4.52 4.57
C PRO A 62 5.73 3.72 5.52
N ARG A 63 4.75 4.38 6.15
CA ARG A 63 3.79 3.76 7.09
C ARG A 63 2.39 3.61 6.50
N CYS A 64 2.24 3.83 5.20
CA CYS A 64 0.96 3.61 4.54
C CYS A 64 0.60 2.12 4.57
N GLY A 65 -0.63 1.80 5.01
CA GLY A 65 -1.13 0.43 5.01
C GLY A 65 -1.08 -0.24 3.63
N THR A 66 -1.27 0.51 2.54
CA THR A 66 -1.18 -0.04 1.18
C THR A 66 0.27 -0.41 0.82
N SER A 67 1.25 0.42 1.19
CA SER A 67 2.67 0.10 1.01
C SER A 67 3.11 -1.10 1.86
N PHE A 68 2.61 -1.19 3.10
CA PHE A 68 2.87 -2.32 3.99
C PHE A 68 2.31 -3.63 3.41
N LEU A 69 1.04 -3.64 2.98
CA LEU A 69 0.41 -4.82 2.39
C LEU A 69 1.15 -5.27 1.12
N LEU A 70 1.54 -4.34 0.25
CA LEU A 70 2.34 -4.67 -0.95
C LEU A 70 3.69 -5.29 -0.58
N LEU A 71 4.38 -4.74 0.42
CA LEU A 71 5.66 -5.29 0.89
C LEU A 71 5.50 -6.72 1.43
N VAL A 72 4.48 -6.96 2.27
CA VAL A 72 4.19 -8.29 2.82
C VAL A 72 3.84 -9.27 1.71
N MET A 73 3.01 -8.86 0.74
CA MET A 73 2.64 -9.70 -0.40
C MET A 73 3.86 -10.04 -1.26
N LEU A 74 4.67 -9.06 -1.66
CA LEU A 74 5.87 -9.28 -2.46
C LEU A 74 6.87 -10.19 -1.75
N THR A 75 7.11 -9.94 -0.46
CA THR A 75 7.98 -10.77 0.37
C THR A 75 7.45 -12.20 0.44
N SER A 76 6.13 -12.37 0.62
CA SER A 76 5.51 -13.70 0.64
C SER A 76 5.67 -14.43 -0.70
N ILE A 77 5.46 -13.75 -1.83
CA ILE A 77 5.64 -14.34 -3.16
C ILE A 77 7.08 -14.82 -3.33
N VAL A 78 8.07 -13.98 -2.98
CA VAL A 78 9.50 -14.34 -3.07
C VAL A 78 9.81 -15.55 -2.19
N VAL A 79 9.47 -15.49 -0.90
CA VAL A 79 9.77 -16.55 0.08
C VAL A 79 9.11 -17.89 -0.31
N PHE A 80 7.81 -17.90 -0.57
CA PHE A 80 7.08 -19.13 -0.91
C PHE A 80 7.32 -19.62 -2.35
N SER A 81 7.89 -18.78 -3.22
CA SER A 81 8.36 -19.25 -4.53
C SER A 81 9.60 -20.13 -4.41
N PHE A 82 10.46 -19.94 -3.40
CA PHE A 82 11.65 -20.77 -3.17
C PHE A 82 11.38 -21.94 -2.21
N LEU A 83 10.59 -21.72 -1.14
CA LEU A 83 10.36 -22.71 -0.08
C LEU A 83 9.25 -23.73 -0.40
N GLY A 84 8.46 -23.52 -1.47
CA GLY A 84 7.29 -24.35 -1.75
C GLY A 84 6.09 -24.02 -0.85
N ARG A 85 5.00 -24.81 -0.96
CA ARG A 85 3.87 -24.69 -0.01
C ARG A 85 4.25 -25.46 1.25
N PRO A 86 4.11 -24.88 2.45
CA PRO A 86 4.24 -25.65 3.68
C PRO A 86 3.14 -26.72 3.69
N GLU A 87 3.52 -27.99 3.86
CA GLU A 87 2.58 -29.14 3.89
C GLU A 87 1.58 -29.05 5.07
N THR A 88 1.84 -28.18 6.03
CA THR A 88 1.09 -28.03 7.29
C THR A 88 -0.05 -27.02 7.27
N VAL A 89 -0.33 -26.34 6.14
CA VAL A 89 -1.49 -25.43 6.02
C VAL A 89 -2.50 -26.03 5.05
N GLY A 90 -3.29 -26.98 5.55
CA GLY A 90 -4.32 -27.66 4.75
C GLY A 90 -4.63 -29.11 5.12
N GLU A 91 -4.22 -29.58 6.31
CA GLU A 91 -4.94 -30.65 7.03
C GLU A 91 -5.77 -30.04 8.17
#